data_AF-A0A2E7C6W8-F1
#
_entry.id   AF-A0A2E7C6W8-F1
#
_cell.length_a   1.000
_cell.length_b   1.000
_cell.length_c   1.000
_cell.angle_alpha   90.00
_cell.angle_beta   90.00
_cell.angle_gamma   90.00
#
_symmetry.space_group_name_H-M   'P 1'
#
loop_
_entity.id
_entity.type
_entity.pdbx_description
1 polymer ?
#
loop_
_entity_poly.entity_id
_entity_poly.type
_entity_poly.pdbx_seq_one_letter_code
_entity_poly.pdbx_strand_id
1 'polypeptide(L)'
;MNYDVAIVGGGPAGSTLGSLLKKYHPDLSVAIFEREQFPREHVGESQLPPIGKILAEMGCWDKVEAANFPIKIGATYRWGNSPDLWDFEFLPIKDFRDEPRPARFVGQRQQTAFQVDRARYDKILLDHAEELGCDVHYQCHATPVIEQPGEISALSLGDGRNVTASYYVDASGSAAALRRPLGVQVDVPTSLKNVAFWSYWENAEWAVEIGTGGTRVQVMSIGSGWIWFIPLSPTRTSIGLVCPAAYYKESGLSPETIYLESLPKDPRIAGLIRNARREEKVYGTKDWSFLAQQSAGKNWFLAGESVGFADPILAAGMTLAQTGARELAYIIPELLRDADKNNWLKQWYEHTQKKRIGQHIRFADFWYSSNGQFTDLQAYTSEIAKDAGLQMNPQKAFQWLGTGGFTNDTTGQAGIGGLDLAGLKQITQKFTRGAVNWQLNKYNRFKLNLRNATRGHAPLFENGRITVDASYTRGQKTLVLSGMYALVVEVLKTHKTAQSIYEALHHYFQQRRDLGAPLQLLVHHALQALEVLLLEGWVQGSVKPGLPYLKLETPEEGQIIHTNRD
;
A
#
# COMPACT_ATOMS: atom_id res chain seq x y z
N MET A 1 8.81 33.30 10.35
CA MET A 1 9.75 32.61 9.43
C MET A 1 9.03 32.40 8.10
N ASN A 2 9.74 32.34 6.97
CA ASN A 2 9.13 32.15 5.66
C ASN A 2 9.81 30.98 4.92
N TYR A 3 9.01 30.08 4.36
CA TYR A 3 9.48 28.91 3.61
C TYR A 3 8.73 28.77 2.28
N ASP A 4 9.27 27.99 1.36
CA ASP A 4 8.53 27.57 0.17
C ASP A 4 7.51 26.50 0.55
N VAL A 5 7.92 25.57 1.44
CA VAL A 5 7.09 24.44 1.89
C VAL A 5 7.19 24.25 3.41
N ALA A 6 6.05 24.22 4.08
CA ALA A 6 5.94 23.88 5.51
C ALA A 6 5.19 22.55 5.68
N ILE A 7 5.86 21.55 6.26
CA ILE A 7 5.35 20.19 6.44
C ILE A 7 5.05 19.98 7.92
N VAL A 8 3.83 19.57 8.27
CA VAL A 8 3.44 19.25 9.65
C VAL A 8 3.43 17.75 9.85
N GLY A 9 4.35 17.23 10.66
CA GLY A 9 4.58 15.81 10.92
C GLY A 9 5.88 15.28 10.30
N GLY A 10 6.73 14.67 11.12
CA GLY A 10 8.06 14.13 10.75
C GLY A 10 8.09 12.61 10.51
N GLY A 11 6.93 11.94 10.46
CA GLY A 11 6.84 10.52 10.15
C GLY A 11 7.20 10.19 8.68
N PRO A 12 6.94 8.96 8.21
CA PRO A 12 7.36 8.52 6.87
C PRO A 12 6.87 9.40 5.73
N ALA A 13 5.66 9.96 5.80
CA ALA A 13 5.17 10.89 4.79
C ALA A 13 5.98 12.21 4.76
N GLY A 14 6.14 12.88 5.90
CA GLY A 14 6.78 14.18 5.97
C GLY A 14 8.28 14.13 5.67
N SER A 15 8.98 13.15 6.23
CA SER A 15 10.41 12.92 5.97
C SER A 15 10.69 12.55 4.51
N THR A 16 9.83 11.75 3.87
CA THR A 16 9.94 11.41 2.44
C THR A 16 9.75 12.65 1.55
N LEU A 17 8.71 13.44 1.83
CA LEU A 17 8.46 14.68 1.08
C LEU A 17 9.63 15.65 1.21
N GLY A 18 10.07 15.94 2.43
CA GLY A 18 11.18 16.86 2.69
C GLY A 18 12.48 16.40 2.02
N SER A 19 12.84 15.12 2.19
CA SER A 19 14.04 14.55 1.58
C SER A 19 14.04 14.69 0.06
N LEU A 20 12.93 14.33 -0.61
CA LEU A 20 12.87 14.39 -2.07
C LEU A 20 12.80 15.82 -2.61
N LEU A 21 12.12 16.75 -1.91
CA LEU A 21 12.15 18.18 -2.24
C LEU A 21 13.59 18.69 -2.20
N LYS A 22 14.32 18.44 -1.11
CA LYS A 22 15.72 18.88 -0.97
C LYS A 22 16.66 18.19 -1.95
N LYS A 23 16.45 16.90 -2.24
CA LYS A 23 17.27 16.16 -3.21
C LYS A 23 17.18 16.75 -4.62
N TYR A 24 15.96 17.05 -5.09
CA TYR A 24 15.75 17.53 -6.46
C TYR A 24 15.77 19.04 -6.61
N HIS A 25 15.49 19.77 -5.52
CA HIS A 25 15.43 21.22 -5.47
C HIS A 25 16.13 21.73 -4.20
N PRO A 26 17.48 21.64 -4.14
CA PRO A 26 18.26 22.00 -2.96
C PRO A 26 18.07 23.46 -2.52
N ASP A 27 17.68 24.34 -3.44
CA ASP A 27 17.46 25.77 -3.16
C ASP A 27 16.11 26.05 -2.46
N LEU A 28 15.17 25.09 -2.44
CA LEU A 28 13.90 25.28 -1.74
C LEU A 28 14.13 25.32 -0.22
N SER A 29 13.49 26.30 0.39
CA SER A 29 13.36 26.42 1.84
C SER A 29 12.21 25.52 2.31
N VAL A 30 12.54 24.46 3.04
CA VAL A 30 11.59 23.43 3.48
C VAL A 30 11.71 23.25 4.99
N ALA A 31 10.60 23.39 5.70
CA ALA A 31 10.53 23.14 7.15
C ALA A 31 9.65 21.93 7.47
N ILE A 32 10.06 21.16 8.49
CA ILE A 32 9.28 20.03 9.04
C ILE A 32 9.05 20.28 10.53
N PHE A 33 7.78 20.35 10.93
CA PHE A 33 7.37 20.54 12.32
C PHE A 33 6.85 19.22 12.91
N GLU A 34 7.62 18.60 13.79
CA GLU A 34 7.28 17.35 14.47
C GLU A 34 6.95 17.63 15.94
N ARG A 35 5.80 17.16 16.41
CA ARG A 35 5.31 17.47 17.76
C ARG A 35 6.01 16.66 18.85
N GLU A 36 6.61 15.53 18.50
CA GLU A 36 7.26 14.62 19.45
C GLU A 36 8.79 14.72 19.35
N GLN A 37 9.48 14.25 20.39
CA GLN A 37 10.93 14.02 20.30
C GLN A 37 11.17 12.63 19.69
N PHE A 38 12.09 12.51 18.74
CA PHE A 38 12.50 11.21 18.20
C PHE A 38 13.72 10.67 18.95
N PRO A 39 13.88 9.33 19.06
CA PRO A 39 12.98 8.29 18.55
C PRO A 39 11.65 8.21 19.33
N ARG A 40 10.55 7.86 18.66
CA ARG A 40 9.22 7.71 19.26
C ARG A 40 8.52 6.43 18.85
N GLU A 41 7.75 5.81 19.76
CA GLU A 41 6.97 4.63 19.43
C GLU A 41 5.85 4.93 18.43
N HIS A 42 5.60 4.01 17.50
CA HIS A 42 4.46 4.07 16.57
C HIS A 42 4.15 2.68 16.01
N VAL A 43 2.87 2.38 15.81
CA VAL A 43 2.43 1.12 15.18
C VAL A 43 2.54 1.18 13.64
N GLY A 44 2.71 0.04 12.99
CA GLY A 44 2.84 -0.07 11.54
C GLY A 44 4.27 -0.43 11.13
N GLU A 45 4.72 -1.58 11.62
CA GLU A 45 6.10 -2.05 11.55
C GLU A 45 6.39 -2.89 10.28
N SER A 46 5.36 -3.49 9.67
CA SER A 46 5.55 -4.37 8.52
C SER A 46 5.56 -3.61 7.20
N GLN A 47 6.64 -3.67 6.44
CA GLN A 47 6.75 -2.98 5.15
C GLN A 47 6.32 -3.85 3.96
N LEU A 48 6.20 -3.23 2.79
CA LEU A 48 6.06 -3.90 1.49
C LEU A 48 7.22 -3.52 0.57
N PRO A 49 7.60 -4.37 -0.39
CA PRO A 49 8.76 -4.14 -1.26
C PRO A 49 8.80 -2.79 -2.00
N PRO A 50 7.67 -2.17 -2.40
CA PRO A 50 7.70 -0.86 -3.07
C PRO A 50 8.40 0.25 -2.28
N ILE A 51 8.44 0.18 -0.95
CA ILE A 51 9.15 1.14 -0.10
C ILE A 51 10.64 1.20 -0.44
N GLY A 52 11.28 0.07 -0.77
CA GLY A 52 12.71 0.02 -1.06
C GLY A 52 13.11 0.95 -2.22
N LYS A 53 12.26 1.06 -3.26
CA LYS A 53 12.47 1.98 -4.38
C LYS A 53 12.44 3.44 -3.93
N ILE A 54 11.53 3.79 -3.02
CA ILE A 54 11.42 5.15 -2.49
C ILE A 54 12.62 5.47 -1.59
N LEU A 55 13.06 4.54 -0.75
CA LEU A 55 14.26 4.72 0.09
C LEU A 55 15.53 4.89 -0.76
N ALA A 56 15.67 4.10 -1.82
CA ALA A 56 16.78 4.24 -2.76
C ALA A 56 16.71 5.58 -3.51
N GLU A 57 15.52 6.03 -3.89
CA GLU A 57 15.32 7.33 -4.51
C GLU A 57 15.58 8.48 -3.53
N MET A 58 15.18 8.39 -2.27
CA MET A 58 15.51 9.39 -1.25
C MET A 58 17.04 9.49 -1.06
N GLY A 59 17.74 8.35 -1.17
CA GLY A 59 19.16 8.23 -0.86
C GLY A 59 19.43 7.73 0.57
N CYS A 60 18.41 7.21 1.26
CA CYS A 60 18.53 6.70 2.63
C CYS A 60 18.51 5.16 2.73
N TRP A 61 18.42 4.44 1.61
CA TRP A 61 18.43 2.97 1.58
C TRP A 61 19.56 2.37 2.43
N ASP A 62 20.79 2.82 2.22
CA ASP A 62 21.96 2.25 2.90
C ASP A 62 21.88 2.41 4.43
N LYS A 63 21.29 3.52 4.92
CA LYS A 63 21.08 3.77 6.35
C LYS A 63 20.02 2.84 6.95
N VAL A 64 18.92 2.63 6.24
CA VAL A 64 17.84 1.72 6.66
C VAL A 64 18.34 0.27 6.65
N GLU A 65 19.08 -0.11 5.61
CA GLU A 65 19.68 -1.45 5.51
C GLU A 65 20.72 -1.68 6.61
N ALA A 66 21.54 -0.67 6.94
CA ALA A 66 22.50 -0.73 8.04
C ALA A 66 21.84 -0.83 9.43
N ALA A 67 20.57 -0.45 9.57
CA ALA A 67 19.83 -0.60 10.82
C ALA A 67 19.53 -2.07 11.18
N ASN A 68 19.81 -2.99 10.24
CA ASN A 68 19.72 -4.44 10.43
C ASN A 68 18.35 -4.91 10.95
N PHE A 69 17.29 -4.31 10.41
CA PHE A 69 15.92 -4.79 10.64
C PHE A 69 15.74 -6.20 10.07
N PRO A 70 14.88 -7.05 10.66
CA PRO A 70 14.48 -8.32 10.07
C PRO A 70 13.99 -8.14 8.64
N ILE A 71 14.45 -9.02 7.75
CA ILE A 71 14.07 -9.01 6.34
C ILE A 71 12.72 -9.72 6.23
N LYS A 72 11.71 -9.00 5.74
CA LYS A 72 10.40 -9.55 5.42
C LYS A 72 10.44 -10.16 4.03
N ILE A 73 10.34 -11.49 3.98
CA ILE A 73 10.24 -12.28 2.73
C ILE A 73 8.78 -12.47 2.32
N GLY A 74 7.85 -12.34 3.25
CA GLY A 74 6.45 -12.60 3.00
C GLY A 74 5.59 -12.54 4.25
N ALA A 75 4.49 -13.28 4.21
CA ALA A 75 3.52 -13.43 5.28
C ALA A 75 3.00 -14.88 5.34
N THR A 76 2.76 -15.37 6.55
CA THR A 76 2.05 -16.64 6.80
C THR A 76 0.67 -16.30 7.34
N TYR A 77 -0.37 -16.90 6.77
CA TYR A 77 -1.75 -16.63 7.08
C TYR A 77 -2.44 -17.88 7.64
N ARG A 78 -3.24 -17.68 8.70
CA ARG A 78 -4.43 -18.49 8.94
C ARG A 78 -5.62 -17.62 8.54
N TRP A 79 -6.14 -17.86 7.35
CA TRP A 79 -7.22 -17.05 6.80
C TRP A 79 -7.95 -17.80 5.70
N GLY A 80 -9.26 -17.55 5.59
CA GLY A 80 -10.08 -18.11 4.52
C GLY A 80 -10.91 -19.29 4.99
N ASN A 81 -11.12 -20.27 4.11
CA ASN A 81 -12.06 -21.36 4.33
C ASN A 81 -11.47 -22.61 5.00
N SER A 82 -10.16 -22.63 5.23
CA SER A 82 -9.42 -23.70 5.91
C SER A 82 -8.69 -23.15 7.14
N PRO A 83 -8.60 -23.91 8.25
CA PRO A 83 -7.72 -23.58 9.36
C PRO A 83 -6.23 -23.79 9.05
N ASP A 84 -5.90 -24.43 7.93
CA ASP A 84 -4.51 -24.69 7.52
C ASP A 84 -3.77 -23.39 7.21
N LEU A 85 -2.48 -23.37 7.53
CA LEU A 85 -1.62 -22.24 7.23
C LEU A 85 -1.27 -22.21 5.73
N TRP A 86 -1.16 -21.01 5.18
CA TRP A 86 -0.64 -20.78 3.84
C TRP A 86 0.29 -19.56 3.82
N ASP A 87 1.26 -19.58 2.94
CA ASP A 87 2.26 -18.53 2.81
C ASP A 87 2.03 -17.70 1.55
N PHE A 88 2.41 -16.44 1.65
CA PHE A 88 2.59 -15.51 0.54
C PHE A 88 4.01 -14.93 0.62
N GLU A 89 4.75 -14.99 -0.48
CA GLU A 89 6.16 -14.60 -0.54
C GLU A 89 6.40 -13.59 -1.65
N PHE A 90 7.22 -12.58 -1.40
CA PHE A 90 7.62 -11.65 -2.47
C PHE A 90 8.69 -12.24 -3.39
N LEU A 91 9.46 -13.19 -2.85
CA LEU A 91 10.53 -13.93 -3.51
C LEU A 91 10.42 -15.39 -3.07
N PRO A 92 10.44 -16.37 -4.00
CA PRO A 92 10.44 -17.78 -3.62
C PRO A 92 11.62 -18.12 -2.69
N ILE A 93 11.37 -18.78 -1.55
CA ILE A 93 12.43 -19.10 -0.55
C ILE A 93 13.67 -19.73 -1.17
N LYS A 94 13.49 -20.67 -2.11
CA LYS A 94 14.59 -21.40 -2.77
C LYS A 94 15.57 -20.47 -3.50
N ASP A 95 15.12 -19.27 -3.84
CA ASP A 95 15.88 -18.26 -4.57
C ASP A 95 16.47 -17.22 -3.61
N PHE A 96 16.06 -17.19 -2.34
CA PHE A 96 16.66 -16.35 -1.30
C PHE A 96 18.10 -16.79 -1.01
N ARG A 97 19.01 -15.82 -0.92
CA ARG A 97 20.43 -16.02 -0.64
C ARG A 97 20.87 -15.12 0.50
N ASP A 98 21.74 -15.63 1.35
CA ASP A 98 22.40 -14.81 2.36
C ASP A 98 23.38 -13.86 1.68
N GLU A 99 23.25 -12.57 2.00
CA GLU A 99 24.06 -11.50 1.45
C GLU A 99 24.56 -10.60 2.59
N PRO A 100 25.81 -10.11 2.54
CA PRO A 100 26.33 -9.16 3.53
C PRO A 100 25.43 -7.92 3.64
N ARG A 101 25.38 -7.33 4.85
CA ARG A 101 24.64 -6.10 5.13
C ARG A 101 25.55 -5.08 5.86
N PRO A 102 25.47 -3.78 5.54
CA PRO A 102 24.60 -3.19 4.52
C PRO A 102 25.09 -3.41 3.08
N ALA A 103 24.18 -3.33 2.11
CA ALA A 103 24.51 -3.38 0.68
C ALA A 103 23.48 -2.63 -0.18
N ARG A 104 23.84 -2.37 -1.44
CA ARG A 104 23.06 -1.56 -2.39
C ARG A 104 21.71 -2.19 -2.73
N PHE A 105 20.75 -1.34 -3.10
CA PHE A 105 19.40 -1.74 -3.55
C PHE A 105 19.37 -2.42 -4.94
N VAL A 106 19.88 -3.65 -5.00
CA VAL A 106 19.95 -4.48 -6.22
C VAL A 106 19.58 -5.93 -5.92
N GLY A 107 19.24 -6.71 -6.95
CA GLY A 107 18.96 -8.14 -6.80
C GLY A 107 17.73 -8.42 -5.94
N GLN A 108 17.83 -9.38 -5.02
CA GLN A 108 16.72 -9.78 -4.15
C GLN A 108 16.19 -8.66 -3.26
N ARG A 109 17.02 -7.64 -2.94
CA ARG A 109 16.59 -6.47 -2.15
C ARG A 109 15.49 -5.66 -2.82
N GLN A 110 15.34 -5.76 -4.13
CA GLN A 110 14.26 -5.12 -4.88
C GLN A 110 12.93 -5.87 -4.77
N GLN A 111 12.94 -7.07 -4.18
CA GLN A 111 11.79 -7.96 -4.01
C GLN A 111 11.45 -8.15 -2.52
N THR A 112 12.37 -7.92 -1.59
CA THR A 112 12.12 -8.04 -0.15
C THR A 112 11.72 -6.71 0.50
N ALA A 113 11.27 -6.77 1.76
CA ALA A 113 11.01 -5.59 2.59
C ALA A 113 11.62 -5.77 4.00
N PHE A 114 11.35 -4.85 4.93
CA PHE A 114 11.75 -5.00 6.33
C PHE A 114 10.57 -5.06 7.28
N GLN A 115 10.78 -5.70 8.44
CA GLN A 115 9.97 -5.47 9.63
C GLN A 115 10.71 -4.44 10.49
N VAL A 116 10.19 -3.23 10.62
CA VAL A 116 10.93 -2.11 11.19
C VAL A 116 10.44 -1.76 12.59
N ASP A 117 11.38 -1.51 13.51
CA ASP A 117 11.10 -0.71 14.69
C ASP A 117 10.86 0.74 14.24
N ARG A 118 9.63 1.23 14.37
CA ARG A 118 9.23 2.56 13.88
C ARG A 118 9.95 3.70 14.58
N ALA A 119 10.35 3.54 15.84
CA ALA A 119 11.09 4.57 16.55
C ALA A 119 12.46 4.81 15.92
N ARG A 120 13.12 3.72 15.49
CA ARG A 120 14.40 3.77 14.76
C ARG A 120 14.22 4.17 13.30
N TYR A 121 13.24 3.60 12.62
CA TYR A 121 13.00 3.84 11.20
C TYR A 121 12.60 5.30 10.92
N ASP A 122 11.61 5.83 11.64
CA ASP A 122 11.16 7.22 11.44
C ASP A 122 12.28 8.21 11.75
N LYS A 123 13.13 7.91 12.75
CA LYS A 123 14.33 8.69 13.05
C LYS A 123 15.34 8.68 11.91
N ILE A 124 15.67 7.52 11.34
CA ILE A 124 16.58 7.44 10.19
C ILE A 124 16.08 8.30 9.02
N LEU A 125 14.77 8.29 8.75
CA LEU A 125 14.20 9.07 7.67
C LEU A 125 14.23 10.58 7.96
N LEU A 126 13.88 10.99 9.18
CA LEU A 126 13.83 12.41 9.53
C LEU A 126 15.23 13.01 9.66
N ASP A 127 16.18 12.30 10.27
CA ASP A 127 17.59 12.69 10.31
C ASP A 127 18.15 12.85 8.88
N HIS A 128 17.76 11.97 7.95
CA HIS A 128 18.17 12.10 6.56
C HIS A 128 17.57 13.33 5.86
N ALA A 129 16.31 13.69 6.16
CA ALA A 129 15.72 14.92 5.65
C ALA A 129 16.47 16.17 6.17
N GLU A 130 16.82 16.17 7.46
CA GLU A 130 17.65 17.22 8.08
C GLU A 130 19.03 17.33 7.42
N GLU A 131 19.72 16.21 7.21
CA GLU A 131 21.02 16.16 6.51
C GLU A 131 20.97 16.69 5.07
N LEU A 132 19.85 16.52 4.37
CA LEU A 132 19.62 17.09 3.04
C LEU A 132 19.29 18.60 3.09
N GLY A 133 19.13 19.17 4.29
CA GLY A 133 18.92 20.60 4.52
C GLY A 133 17.47 21.01 4.71
N CYS A 134 16.58 20.10 5.14
CA CYS A 134 15.30 20.50 5.73
C CYS A 134 15.54 21.16 7.10
N ASP A 135 14.80 22.22 7.39
CA ASP A 135 14.78 22.82 8.73
C ASP A 135 13.79 22.04 9.62
N VAL A 136 14.31 21.17 10.49
CA VAL A 136 13.51 20.24 11.30
C VAL A 136 13.34 20.77 12.72
N HIS A 137 12.09 20.93 13.15
CA HIS A 137 11.72 21.39 14.49
C HIS A 137 11.04 20.27 15.26
N TYR A 138 11.76 19.69 16.23
CA TYR A 138 11.20 18.71 17.18
C TYR A 138 10.39 19.40 18.28
N GLN A 139 9.52 18.62 18.92
CA GLN A 139 8.66 19.09 20.02
C GLN A 139 7.85 20.35 19.65
N CYS A 140 7.54 20.52 18.38
CA CYS A 140 6.94 21.71 17.82
C CYS A 140 5.54 21.42 17.31
N HIS A 141 4.53 21.81 18.10
CA HIS A 141 3.14 21.79 17.64
C HIS A 141 2.90 22.94 16.65
N ALA A 142 2.32 22.65 15.49
CA ALA A 142 1.97 23.63 14.48
C ALA A 142 0.47 23.58 14.16
N THR A 143 -0.21 24.71 14.28
CA THR A 143 -1.65 24.86 14.04
C THR A 143 -1.89 25.83 12.89
N PRO A 144 -2.76 25.55 11.91
CA PRO A 144 -3.02 26.49 10.83
C PRO A 144 -3.80 27.71 11.33
N VAL A 145 -3.41 28.87 10.82
CA VAL A 145 -4.17 30.12 10.91
C VAL A 145 -4.91 30.30 9.59
N ILE A 146 -6.24 30.38 9.66
CA ILE A 146 -7.14 30.44 8.50
C ILE A 146 -7.92 31.76 8.59
N GLU A 147 -7.50 32.77 7.84
CA GLU A 147 -8.21 34.07 7.77
C GLU A 147 -9.26 34.07 6.64
N GLN A 148 -9.00 33.27 5.60
CA GLN A 148 -9.91 33.07 4.47
C GLN A 148 -10.28 31.59 4.35
N PRO A 149 -11.55 31.25 4.11
CA PRO A 149 -11.96 29.85 3.98
C PRO A 149 -11.15 29.10 2.91
N GLY A 150 -10.60 27.94 3.28
CA GLY A 150 -9.89 27.04 2.37
C GLY A 150 -8.43 27.39 2.08
N GLU A 151 -7.88 28.41 2.74
CA GLU A 151 -6.49 28.86 2.60
C GLU A 151 -5.80 28.97 3.97
N ILE A 152 -4.54 28.54 4.06
CA ILE A 152 -3.73 28.70 5.27
C ILE A 152 -2.91 29.98 5.13
N SER A 153 -3.13 30.98 6.00
CA SER A 153 -2.33 32.21 6.01
C SER A 153 -0.94 31.98 6.64
N ALA A 154 -0.88 31.20 7.71
CA ALA A 154 0.33 30.86 8.45
C ALA A 154 0.15 29.56 9.27
N LEU A 155 1.24 29.00 9.79
CA LEU A 155 1.23 28.11 10.93
C LEU A 155 1.60 28.91 12.19
N SER A 156 0.79 28.79 13.23
CA SER A 156 1.13 29.23 14.57
C SER A 156 1.80 28.08 15.33
N LEU A 157 3.02 28.32 15.80
CA LEU A 157 3.79 27.34 16.56
C LEU A 157 3.44 27.41 18.05
N GLY A 158 3.68 26.31 18.77
CA GLY A 158 3.39 26.21 20.21
C GLY A 158 4.10 27.24 21.10
N ASP A 159 5.17 27.87 20.61
CA ASP A 159 5.91 28.94 21.28
C ASP A 159 5.48 30.36 20.86
N GLY A 160 4.41 30.49 20.07
CA GLY A 160 3.84 31.75 19.62
C GLY A 160 4.47 32.34 18.36
N ARG A 161 5.50 31.71 17.78
CA ARG A 161 6.04 32.13 16.47
C ARG A 161 5.06 31.80 15.35
N ASN A 162 5.02 32.66 14.33
CA ASN A 162 4.29 32.40 13.09
C ASN A 162 5.23 32.04 11.95
N VAL A 163 4.81 31.05 11.16
CA VAL A 163 5.52 30.56 9.98
C VAL A 163 4.62 30.74 8.76
N THR A 164 5.10 31.45 7.75
CA THR A 164 4.44 31.54 6.46
C THR A 164 5.10 30.59 5.48
N ALA A 165 4.32 30.02 4.57
CA ALA A 165 4.81 29.25 3.45
C ALA A 165 3.94 29.40 2.20
N SER A 166 4.52 29.15 1.03
CA SER A 166 3.75 29.08 -0.22
C SER A 166 2.85 27.86 -0.27
N TYR A 167 3.32 26.70 0.22
CA TYR A 167 2.52 25.50 0.37
C TYR A 167 2.67 24.86 1.76
N TYR A 168 1.56 24.38 2.32
CA TYR A 168 1.49 23.68 3.60
C TYR A 168 1.10 22.21 3.40
N VAL A 169 1.76 21.27 4.06
CA VAL A 169 1.45 19.84 3.92
C VAL A 169 1.14 19.21 5.26
N ASP A 170 -0.06 18.63 5.38
CA ASP A 170 -0.43 17.80 6.52
C ASP A 170 0.11 16.39 6.32
N ALA A 171 1.21 16.09 7.00
CA ALA A 171 1.82 14.76 7.11
C ALA A 171 1.73 14.24 8.56
N SER A 172 0.80 14.76 9.35
CA SER A 172 0.67 14.51 10.79
C SER A 172 -0.03 13.19 11.13
N GLY A 173 -0.47 12.47 10.10
CA GLY A 173 -1.15 11.18 10.17
C GLY A 173 -2.53 11.29 10.80
N SER A 174 -2.90 10.32 11.64
CA SER A 174 -4.20 10.30 12.35
C SER A 174 -4.47 11.54 13.23
N ALA A 175 -3.44 12.34 13.55
CA ALA A 175 -3.60 13.62 14.23
C ALA A 175 -4.26 14.69 13.35
N ALA A 176 -4.17 14.58 12.02
CA ALA A 176 -4.89 15.40 11.06
C ALA A 176 -4.83 16.92 11.39
N ALA A 177 -3.63 17.39 11.71
CA ALA A 177 -3.33 18.68 12.33
C ALA A 177 -3.76 19.87 11.47
N LEU A 178 -3.77 19.75 10.14
CA LEU A 178 -4.32 20.77 9.24
C LEU A 178 -5.71 20.37 8.75
N ARG A 179 -5.93 19.09 8.41
CA ARG A 179 -7.21 18.61 7.85
C ARG A 179 -8.41 18.95 8.75
N ARG A 180 -8.28 18.72 10.07
CA ARG A 180 -9.37 18.97 11.03
C ARG A 180 -9.70 20.47 11.14
N PRO A 181 -8.74 21.39 11.39
CA PRO A 181 -9.02 22.83 11.39
C PRO A 181 -9.54 23.38 10.06
N LEU A 182 -9.09 22.83 8.93
CA LEU A 182 -9.59 23.19 7.60
C LEU A 182 -11.05 22.75 7.36
N GLY A 183 -11.65 21.99 8.27
CA GLY A 183 -13.03 21.51 8.14
C GLY A 183 -13.21 20.43 7.08
N VAL A 184 -12.12 19.82 6.59
CA VAL A 184 -12.17 18.78 5.56
C VAL A 184 -12.77 17.52 6.15
N GLN A 185 -13.98 17.21 5.69
CA GLN A 185 -14.75 16.04 6.10
C GLN A 185 -14.10 14.74 5.59
N VAL A 186 -14.48 13.64 6.21
CA VAL A 186 -14.05 12.30 5.82
C VAL A 186 -15.27 11.43 5.53
N ASP A 187 -15.14 10.58 4.52
CA ASP A 187 -16.03 9.48 4.24
C ASP A 187 -15.48 8.22 4.92
N VAL A 188 -16.38 7.34 5.36
CA VAL A 188 -16.04 6.00 5.89
C VAL A 188 -16.67 4.99 4.91
N PRO A 189 -15.98 4.66 3.81
CA PRO A 189 -16.56 3.85 2.73
C PRO A 189 -16.50 2.34 3.03
N THR A 190 -16.73 1.96 4.30
CA THR A 190 -16.77 0.57 4.77
C THR A 190 -17.61 0.48 6.03
N SER A 191 -18.25 -0.68 6.27
CA SER A 191 -18.87 -1.01 7.56
C SER A 191 -17.89 -1.68 8.53
N LEU A 192 -16.66 -1.98 8.11
CA LEU A 192 -15.60 -2.47 8.99
C LEU A 192 -15.24 -1.42 10.04
N LYS A 193 -15.65 -1.69 11.27
CA LYS A 193 -15.29 -0.90 12.45
C LYS A 193 -14.52 -1.77 13.40
N ASN A 194 -13.20 -1.71 13.30
CA ASN A 194 -12.29 -2.51 14.10
C ASN A 194 -11.60 -1.67 15.17
N VAL A 195 -11.18 -2.35 16.23
CA VAL A 195 -10.24 -1.85 17.24
C VAL A 195 -9.00 -2.73 17.20
N ALA A 196 -7.86 -2.15 17.55
CA ALA A 196 -6.62 -2.88 17.66
C ALA A 196 -6.00 -2.63 19.04
N PHE A 197 -5.52 -3.70 19.67
CA PHE A 197 -4.81 -3.67 20.95
C PHE A 197 -3.51 -4.44 20.82
N TRP A 198 -2.40 -3.86 21.25
CA TRP A 198 -1.10 -4.49 21.06
C TRP A 198 -0.11 -4.16 22.16
N SER A 199 0.93 -4.97 22.24
CA SER A 199 2.08 -4.76 23.09
C SER A 199 3.32 -5.34 22.40
N TYR A 200 4.48 -5.01 22.94
CA TYR A 200 5.76 -5.53 22.50
C TYR A 200 6.22 -6.62 23.46
N TRP A 201 6.89 -7.62 22.91
CA TRP A 201 7.36 -8.79 23.64
C TRP A 201 8.84 -8.98 23.40
N GLU A 202 9.60 -9.16 24.47
CA GLU A 202 10.99 -9.53 24.46
C GLU A 202 11.15 -11.05 24.50
N ASN A 203 12.04 -11.57 23.67
CA ASN A 203 12.40 -12.98 23.53
C ASN A 203 11.23 -13.89 23.13
N ALA A 204 10.31 -13.39 22.29
CA ALA A 204 9.39 -14.25 21.55
C ALA A 204 10.14 -14.98 20.43
N GLU A 205 9.93 -16.30 20.31
CA GLU A 205 10.55 -17.11 19.26
C GLU A 205 10.06 -16.65 17.89
N TRP A 206 10.93 -16.62 16.89
CA TRP A 206 10.52 -16.32 15.52
C TRP A 206 9.74 -17.51 14.96
N ALA A 207 8.61 -17.23 14.31
CA ALA A 207 7.78 -18.27 13.72
C ALA A 207 8.49 -19.04 12.60
N VAL A 208 9.41 -18.35 11.91
CA VAL A 208 10.27 -18.90 10.86
C VAL A 208 11.53 -18.03 10.75
N GLU A 209 12.67 -18.69 10.57
CA GLU A 209 13.96 -18.07 10.23
C GLU A 209 14.37 -18.53 8.83
N ILE A 210 14.58 -17.58 7.93
CA ILE A 210 14.93 -17.82 6.52
C ILE A 210 16.31 -17.21 6.27
N GLY A 211 17.31 -18.08 6.12
CA GLY A 211 18.70 -17.67 6.00
C GLY A 211 19.10 -16.74 7.16
N THR A 212 19.89 -15.70 6.85
CA THR A 212 20.35 -14.72 7.84
C THR A 212 19.37 -13.55 7.95
N GLY A 213 18.51 -13.59 8.99
CA GLY A 213 17.63 -12.48 9.37
C GLY A 213 16.33 -12.36 8.57
N GLY A 214 16.03 -13.31 7.67
CA GLY A 214 14.76 -13.39 6.95
C GLY A 214 13.63 -14.00 7.76
N THR A 215 12.41 -13.52 7.58
CA THR A 215 11.21 -14.03 8.25
C THR A 215 9.91 -13.69 7.49
N ARG A 216 8.77 -14.20 7.97
CA ARG A 216 7.41 -13.86 7.52
C ARG A 216 6.61 -13.24 8.67
N VAL A 217 5.85 -12.17 8.38
CA VAL A 217 4.81 -11.72 9.32
C VAL A 217 3.77 -12.82 9.50
N GLN A 218 3.31 -13.08 10.71
CA GLN A 218 2.20 -14.02 10.93
C GLN A 218 0.90 -13.21 11.06
N VAL A 219 -0.12 -13.62 10.32
CA VAL A 219 -1.47 -13.04 10.35
C VAL A 219 -2.45 -14.16 10.67
N MET A 220 -2.73 -14.33 11.96
CA MET A 220 -3.45 -15.49 12.49
C MET A 220 -4.89 -15.12 12.80
N SER A 221 -5.84 -15.57 11.96
CA SER A 221 -7.26 -15.46 12.31
C SER A 221 -7.60 -16.39 13.48
N ILE A 222 -8.39 -15.85 14.40
CA ILE A 222 -9.00 -16.54 15.55
C ILE A 222 -10.52 -16.29 15.52
N GLY A 223 -11.28 -16.95 16.40
CA GLY A 223 -12.74 -16.79 16.45
C GLY A 223 -13.21 -15.33 16.61
N SER A 224 -12.47 -14.55 17.42
CA SER A 224 -12.81 -13.19 17.84
C SER A 224 -12.21 -12.06 16.98
N GLY A 225 -11.48 -12.38 15.92
CA GLY A 225 -10.69 -11.40 15.16
C GLY A 225 -9.40 -12.02 14.67
N TRP A 226 -8.31 -11.26 14.59
CA TRP A 226 -7.02 -11.79 14.14
C TRP A 226 -5.84 -11.18 14.89
N ILE A 227 -4.74 -11.89 14.91
CA ILE A 227 -3.50 -11.51 15.58
C ILE A 227 -2.43 -11.25 14.53
N TRP A 228 -1.75 -10.11 14.61
CA TRP A 228 -0.46 -9.93 13.95
C TRP A 228 0.69 -10.37 14.86
N PHE A 229 1.74 -10.92 14.28
CA PHE A 229 3.02 -11.19 14.93
C PHE A 229 4.14 -10.73 14.01
N ILE A 230 4.86 -9.69 14.42
CA ILE A 230 5.87 -9.00 13.62
C ILE A 230 7.19 -8.96 14.40
N PRO A 231 8.18 -9.78 14.04
CA PRO A 231 9.53 -9.68 14.61
C PRO A 231 10.17 -8.34 14.24
N LEU A 232 10.64 -7.55 15.20
CA LEU A 232 11.25 -6.23 15.00
C LEU A 232 12.77 -6.23 15.17
N SER A 233 13.26 -7.18 15.97
CA SER A 233 14.68 -7.45 16.20
C SER A 233 14.85 -8.93 16.60
N PRO A 234 16.08 -9.41 16.84
CA PRO A 234 16.29 -10.76 17.37
C PRO A 234 15.58 -11.02 18.71
N THR A 235 15.21 -9.97 19.46
CA THR A 235 14.56 -10.12 20.78
C THR A 235 13.17 -9.49 20.82
N ARG A 236 12.92 -8.38 20.12
CA ARG A 236 11.67 -7.61 20.24
C ARG A 236 10.68 -7.98 19.14
N THR A 237 9.44 -8.25 19.52
CA THR A 237 8.35 -8.62 18.62
C THR A 237 7.09 -7.80 18.94
N SER A 238 6.44 -7.27 17.90
CA SER A 238 5.13 -6.62 18.00
C SER A 238 4.03 -7.67 17.83
N ILE A 239 3.12 -7.75 18.82
CA ILE A 239 1.99 -8.67 18.79
C ILE A 239 0.71 -7.90 19.11
N GLY A 240 -0.26 -7.93 18.20
CA GLY A 240 -1.51 -7.20 18.35
C GLY A 240 -2.73 -7.97 17.91
N LEU A 241 -3.83 -7.74 18.63
CA LEU A 241 -5.16 -8.23 18.33
C LEU A 241 -5.93 -7.14 17.57
N VAL A 242 -6.56 -7.53 16.46
CA VAL A 242 -7.59 -6.73 15.77
C VAL A 242 -8.92 -7.46 15.88
N CYS A 243 -9.94 -6.78 16.37
CA CYS A 243 -11.30 -7.32 16.46
C CYS A 243 -12.36 -6.24 16.16
N PRO A 244 -13.61 -6.63 15.83
CA PRO A 244 -14.69 -5.66 15.67
C PRO A 244 -14.93 -4.85 16.94
N ALA A 245 -15.15 -3.55 16.79
CA ALA A 245 -15.42 -2.63 17.91
C ALA A 245 -16.67 -3.02 18.70
N ALA A 246 -17.69 -3.56 18.02
CA ALA A 246 -18.92 -4.05 18.64
C ALA A 246 -18.66 -5.27 19.52
N TYR A 247 -17.91 -6.26 19.03
CA TYR A 247 -17.48 -7.41 19.81
C TYR A 247 -16.70 -7.01 21.06
N TYR A 248 -15.72 -6.10 20.93
CA TYR A 248 -14.98 -5.57 22.08
C TYR A 248 -15.93 -4.92 23.09
N LYS A 249 -16.87 -4.07 22.64
CA LYS A 249 -17.84 -3.40 23.51
C LYS A 249 -18.76 -4.39 24.24
N GLU A 250 -19.23 -5.44 23.56
CA GLU A 250 -20.09 -6.48 24.12
C GLU A 250 -19.37 -7.36 25.13
N SER A 251 -18.05 -7.57 24.96
CA SER A 251 -17.25 -8.36 25.90
C SER A 251 -17.20 -7.77 27.31
N GLY A 252 -17.33 -6.44 27.45
CA GLY A 252 -17.17 -5.73 28.73
C GLY A 252 -15.75 -5.78 29.32
N LEU A 253 -14.78 -6.34 28.58
CA LEU A 253 -13.40 -6.51 29.03
C LEU A 253 -12.59 -5.22 28.88
N SER A 254 -11.52 -5.10 29.67
CA SER A 254 -10.53 -4.06 29.47
C SER A 254 -9.68 -4.33 28.20
N PRO A 255 -9.05 -3.30 27.60
CA PRO A 255 -8.13 -3.48 26.46
C PRO A 255 -7.03 -4.52 26.72
N GLU A 256 -6.45 -4.51 27.93
CA GLU A 256 -5.41 -5.44 28.32
C GLU A 256 -5.96 -6.86 28.49
N THR A 257 -7.12 -7.01 29.14
CA THR A 257 -7.74 -8.32 29.36
C THR A 257 -8.10 -9.00 28.04
N ILE A 258 -8.82 -8.32 27.14
CA ILE A 258 -9.21 -8.91 25.85
C ILE A 258 -8.01 -9.26 24.98
N TYR A 259 -6.97 -8.42 25.00
CA TYR A 259 -5.72 -8.69 24.31
C TYR A 259 -5.05 -9.97 24.83
N LEU A 260 -4.81 -10.05 26.15
CA LEU A 260 -4.10 -11.18 26.75
C LEU A 260 -4.88 -12.50 26.65
N GLU A 261 -6.21 -12.45 26.79
CA GLU A 261 -7.07 -13.64 26.64
C GLU A 261 -7.15 -14.13 25.19
N SER A 262 -6.83 -13.28 24.20
CA SER A 262 -6.90 -13.66 22.79
C SER A 262 -5.63 -14.33 22.28
N LEU A 263 -4.45 -13.99 22.82
CA LEU A 263 -3.18 -14.59 22.40
C LEU A 263 -3.14 -16.14 22.49
N PRO A 264 -3.57 -16.79 23.59
CA PRO A 264 -3.53 -18.25 23.70
C PRO A 264 -4.58 -18.96 22.84
N LYS A 265 -5.53 -18.23 22.23
CA LYS A 265 -6.53 -18.81 21.32
C LYS A 265 -5.91 -19.28 20.00
N ASP A 266 -4.71 -18.81 19.68
CA ASP A 266 -3.90 -19.34 18.59
C ASP A 266 -2.76 -20.20 19.15
N PRO A 267 -2.75 -21.53 18.92
CA PRO A 267 -1.71 -22.41 19.46
C PRO A 267 -0.29 -22.09 18.98
N ARG A 268 -0.13 -21.54 17.76
CA ARG A 268 1.18 -21.16 17.21
C ARG A 268 1.70 -19.93 17.96
N ILE A 269 0.90 -18.88 18.09
CA ILE A 269 1.26 -17.68 18.87
C ILE A 269 1.54 -18.05 20.33
N ALA A 270 0.70 -18.86 20.96
CA ALA A 270 0.90 -19.34 22.33
C ALA A 270 2.27 -20.04 22.50
N GLY A 271 2.65 -20.87 21.53
CA GLY A 271 3.95 -21.53 21.50
C GLY A 271 5.11 -20.53 21.41
N LEU A 272 5.02 -19.56 20.50
CA LEU A 272 6.09 -18.58 20.24
C LEU A 272 6.34 -17.63 21.43
N ILE A 273 5.31 -17.34 22.23
CA ILE A 273 5.42 -16.44 23.38
C ILE A 273 5.67 -17.14 24.72
N ARG A 274 5.77 -18.48 24.73
CA ARG A 274 5.86 -19.28 25.98
C ARG A 274 7.01 -18.84 26.90
N ASN A 275 8.14 -18.45 26.31
CA ASN A 275 9.34 -18.01 27.03
C ASN A 275 9.54 -16.48 26.96
N ALA A 276 8.59 -15.76 26.37
CA ALA A 276 8.70 -14.33 26.11
C ALA A 276 8.23 -13.51 27.30
N ARG A 277 8.74 -12.28 27.42
CA ARG A 277 8.31 -11.29 28.40
C ARG A 277 7.65 -10.12 27.69
N ARG A 278 6.39 -9.84 28.00
CA ARG A 278 5.67 -8.67 27.52
C ARG A 278 6.16 -7.38 28.20
N GLU A 279 6.21 -6.28 27.45
CA GLU A 279 6.26 -4.93 28.02
C GLU A 279 4.94 -4.61 28.74
N GLU A 280 4.96 -3.88 29.86
CA GLU A 280 3.75 -3.65 30.67
C GLU A 280 2.64 -2.92 29.91
N LYS A 281 3.01 -2.01 29.01
CA LYS A 281 2.04 -1.15 28.32
C LYS A 281 1.31 -1.90 27.22
N VAL A 282 -0.02 -1.86 27.27
CA VAL A 282 -0.90 -2.21 26.15
C VAL A 282 -1.36 -0.92 25.47
N TYR A 283 -1.15 -0.85 24.17
CA TYR A 283 -1.58 0.24 23.32
C TYR A 283 -2.93 -0.10 22.68
N GLY A 284 -3.67 0.93 22.25
CA GLY A 284 -4.96 0.77 21.60
C GLY A 284 -5.22 1.83 20.55
N THR A 285 -5.87 1.45 19.46
CA THR A 285 -6.36 2.36 18.41
C THR A 285 -7.69 1.86 17.83
N LYS A 286 -8.42 2.75 17.15
CA LYS A 286 -9.74 2.48 16.58
C LYS A 286 -10.05 3.41 15.40
N ASP A 287 -11.12 3.10 14.68
CA ASP A 287 -11.74 3.98 13.67
C ASP A 287 -10.76 4.53 12.62
N TRP A 288 -9.85 3.66 12.15
CA TRP A 288 -8.79 4.04 11.21
C TRP A 288 -9.23 4.05 9.75
N SER A 289 -10.31 3.35 9.38
CA SER A 289 -10.76 3.26 8.00
C SER A 289 -11.51 4.53 7.61
N PHE A 290 -10.86 5.43 6.86
CA PHE A 290 -11.49 6.66 6.36
C PHE A 290 -10.80 7.20 5.12
N LEU A 291 -11.49 8.11 4.43
CA LEU A 291 -10.98 8.84 3.27
C LEU A 291 -11.38 10.32 3.36
N ALA A 292 -10.43 11.23 3.25
CA ALA A 292 -10.70 12.65 3.20
C ALA A 292 -11.45 13.04 1.92
N GLN A 293 -12.48 13.88 2.06
CA GLN A 293 -13.25 14.40 0.93
C GLN A 293 -12.44 15.37 0.05
N GLN A 294 -11.30 15.84 0.53
CA GLN A 294 -10.34 16.66 -0.22
C GLN A 294 -8.93 16.32 0.25
N SER A 295 -7.96 16.31 -0.66
CA SER A 295 -6.54 16.10 -0.32
C SER A 295 -5.59 17.15 -0.88
N ALA A 296 -6.12 18.09 -1.68
CA ALA A 296 -5.41 19.26 -2.14
C ALA A 296 -6.35 20.48 -2.12
N GLY A 297 -5.90 21.58 -1.54
CA GLY A 297 -6.61 22.86 -1.52
C GLY A 297 -5.86 23.97 -2.26
N LYS A 298 -6.16 25.23 -1.89
CA LYS A 298 -5.56 26.40 -2.54
C LYS A 298 -4.03 26.41 -2.38
N ASN A 299 -3.56 26.33 -1.14
CA ASN A 299 -2.13 26.33 -0.80
C ASN A 299 -1.76 25.21 0.19
N TRP A 300 -2.54 24.13 0.24
CA TRP A 300 -2.27 23.02 1.15
C TRP A 300 -2.53 21.65 0.53
N PHE A 301 -1.88 20.64 1.08
CA PHE A 301 -2.03 19.23 0.72
C PHE A 301 -2.15 18.34 1.96
N LEU A 302 -2.80 17.19 1.81
CA LEU A 302 -2.75 16.10 2.77
C LEU A 302 -1.85 14.99 2.23
N ALA A 303 -1.07 14.36 3.10
CA ALA A 303 -0.19 13.24 2.76
C ALA A 303 -0.28 12.11 3.79
N GLY A 304 -0.14 10.87 3.32
CA GLY A 304 -0.23 9.67 4.16
C GLY A 304 -1.56 9.53 4.88
N GLU A 305 -1.53 9.12 6.15
CA GLU A 305 -2.75 8.87 6.93
C GLU A 305 -3.61 10.13 7.10
N SER A 306 -3.08 11.35 6.90
CA SER A 306 -3.90 12.56 6.87
C SER A 306 -4.91 12.54 5.72
N VAL A 307 -4.61 11.86 4.60
CA VAL A 307 -5.56 11.65 3.49
C VAL A 307 -6.56 10.56 3.83
N GLY A 308 -6.11 9.45 4.42
CA GLY A 308 -6.94 8.30 4.71
C GLY A 308 -6.10 7.06 5.01
N PHE A 309 -6.76 6.05 5.56
CA PHE A 309 -6.16 4.78 5.90
C PHE A 309 -7.19 3.66 5.67
N ALA A 310 -6.71 2.48 5.30
CA ALA A 310 -7.56 1.34 4.95
C ALA A 310 -7.74 0.39 6.13
N ASP A 311 -6.81 -0.55 6.30
CA ASP A 311 -6.76 -1.53 7.38
C ASP A 311 -5.33 -2.09 7.49
N PRO A 312 -4.84 -2.49 8.67
CA PRO A 312 -3.49 -3.03 8.80
C PRO A 312 -3.29 -4.41 8.15
N ILE A 313 -4.35 -5.15 7.78
CA ILE A 313 -4.27 -6.53 7.27
C ILE A 313 -3.31 -6.73 6.08
N LEU A 314 -3.11 -5.70 5.26
CA LEU A 314 -2.24 -5.73 4.07
C LEU A 314 -0.86 -5.07 4.28
N ALA A 315 -0.61 -4.46 5.44
CA ALA A 315 0.61 -3.70 5.69
C ALA A 315 0.90 -2.57 4.66
N ALA A 316 -0.15 -2.00 4.06
CA ALA A 316 -0.01 -1.02 2.98
C ALA A 316 0.25 0.43 3.45
N GLY A 317 -0.10 0.77 4.70
CA GLY A 317 -0.14 2.15 5.18
C GLY A 317 1.13 2.97 4.93
N MET A 318 2.30 2.41 5.23
CA MET A 318 3.59 3.09 5.02
C MET A 318 3.91 3.28 3.53
N THR A 319 3.56 2.30 2.70
CA THR A 319 3.74 2.38 1.24
C THR A 319 2.87 3.50 0.66
N LEU A 320 1.60 3.58 1.10
CA LEU A 320 0.68 4.64 0.69
C LEU A 320 1.20 6.02 1.12
N ALA A 321 1.69 6.12 2.36
CA ALA A 321 2.23 7.37 2.90
C ALA A 321 3.43 7.89 2.12
N GLN A 322 4.42 7.03 1.87
CA GLN A 322 5.62 7.43 1.14
C GLN A 322 5.35 7.67 -0.35
N THR A 323 4.43 6.90 -0.96
CA THR A 323 4.07 7.10 -2.37
C THR A 323 3.36 8.44 -2.58
N GLY A 324 2.39 8.78 -1.73
CA GLY A 324 1.72 10.09 -1.80
C GLY A 324 2.68 11.25 -1.54
N ALA A 325 3.54 11.14 -0.52
CA ALA A 325 4.57 12.11 -0.24
C ALA A 325 5.56 12.29 -1.39
N ARG A 326 5.98 11.18 -2.03
CA ARG A 326 6.82 11.20 -3.22
C ARG A 326 6.15 11.96 -4.36
N GLU A 327 4.89 11.73 -4.67
CA GLU A 327 4.18 12.47 -5.72
C GLU A 327 4.15 13.99 -5.43
N LEU A 328 3.89 14.39 -4.18
CA LEU A 328 3.91 15.80 -3.80
C LEU A 328 5.29 16.46 -3.96
N ALA A 329 6.38 15.72 -3.76
CA ALA A 329 7.73 16.23 -3.95
C ALA A 329 8.03 16.65 -5.40
N TYR A 330 7.30 16.09 -6.37
CA TYR A 330 7.37 16.47 -7.77
C TYR A 330 6.36 17.55 -8.14
N ILE A 331 5.16 17.50 -7.55
CA ILE A 331 4.04 18.40 -7.88
C ILE A 331 4.26 19.81 -7.33
N ILE A 332 4.70 19.94 -6.07
CA ILE A 332 4.83 21.24 -5.40
C ILE A 332 5.82 22.17 -6.13
N PRO A 333 7.01 21.72 -6.57
CA PRO A 333 7.93 22.56 -7.34
C PRO A 333 7.33 23.11 -8.65
N GLU A 334 6.52 22.32 -9.37
CA GLU A 334 5.85 22.81 -10.59
C GLU A 334 4.80 23.87 -10.26
N LEU A 335 4.07 23.71 -9.16
CA LEU A 335 3.09 24.67 -8.69
C LEU A 335 3.71 25.96 -8.13
N LEU A 336 4.91 25.88 -7.56
CA LEU A 336 5.70 27.05 -7.14
C LEU A 336 6.16 27.88 -8.36
N ARG A 337 6.43 27.23 -9.50
CA ARG A 337 6.80 27.93 -10.74
C ARG A 337 5.60 28.59 -11.42
N ASP A 338 4.50 27.87 -11.55
CA ASP A 338 3.29 28.36 -12.22
C ASP A 338 2.07 27.57 -11.73
N ALA A 339 1.38 28.11 -10.72
CA ALA A 339 0.23 27.46 -10.11
C ALA A 339 -0.96 27.32 -11.07
N ASP A 340 -1.20 28.33 -11.92
CA ASP A 340 -2.34 28.36 -12.83
C ASP A 340 -2.19 27.30 -13.92
N LYS A 341 -1.00 27.21 -14.53
CA LYS A 341 -0.70 26.21 -15.55
C LYS A 341 -0.69 24.79 -14.99
N ASN A 342 -0.23 24.61 -13.75
CA ASN A 342 -0.01 23.29 -13.16
C ASN A 342 -1.13 22.83 -12.20
N ASN A 343 -2.23 23.57 -12.08
CA ASN A 343 -3.34 23.23 -11.18
C ASN A 343 -3.95 21.83 -11.44
N TRP A 344 -3.85 21.33 -12.68
CA TRP A 344 -4.29 19.98 -13.04
C TRP A 344 -3.55 18.87 -12.26
N LEU A 345 -2.32 19.13 -11.80
CA LEU A 345 -1.56 18.19 -10.95
C LEU A 345 -2.20 18.02 -9.57
N LYS A 346 -2.82 19.07 -9.01
CA LYS A 346 -3.56 18.97 -7.74
C LYS A 346 -4.76 18.04 -7.89
N GLN A 347 -5.51 18.22 -8.98
CA GLN A 347 -6.67 17.38 -9.30
C GLN A 347 -6.25 15.92 -9.54
N TRP A 348 -5.12 15.73 -10.24
CA TRP A 348 -4.54 14.40 -10.44
C TRP A 348 -4.16 13.72 -9.12
N TYR A 349 -3.42 14.44 -8.26
CA TYR A 349 -3.02 13.95 -6.94
C TYR A 349 -4.24 13.53 -6.13
N GLU A 350 -5.24 14.41 -6.03
CA GLU A 350 -6.44 14.11 -5.28
C GLU A 350 -7.19 12.90 -5.80
N HIS A 351 -7.42 12.84 -7.12
CA HIS A 351 -8.09 11.70 -7.74
C HIS A 351 -7.34 10.40 -7.48
N THR A 352 -6.01 10.42 -7.61
CA THR A 352 -5.16 9.24 -7.46
C THR A 352 -5.11 8.76 -6.02
N GLN A 353 -4.92 9.65 -5.05
CA GLN A 353 -4.89 9.27 -3.63
C GLN A 353 -6.24 8.70 -3.16
N LYS A 354 -7.35 9.36 -3.51
CA LYS A 354 -8.70 8.89 -3.17
C LYS A 354 -8.95 7.49 -3.72
N LYS A 355 -8.61 7.28 -5.00
CA LYS A 355 -8.79 6.00 -5.67
C LYS A 355 -7.90 4.91 -5.05
N ARG A 356 -6.61 5.21 -4.82
CA ARG A 356 -5.63 4.28 -4.25
C ARG A 356 -6.06 3.80 -2.86
N ILE A 357 -6.43 4.73 -1.96
CA ILE A 357 -6.84 4.39 -0.60
C ILE A 357 -8.21 3.68 -0.62
N GLY A 358 -9.17 4.17 -1.40
CA GLY A 358 -10.48 3.54 -1.54
C GLY A 358 -10.40 2.10 -2.04
N GLN A 359 -9.45 1.79 -2.93
CA GLN A 359 -9.19 0.42 -3.38
C GLN A 359 -8.64 -0.47 -2.27
N HIS A 360 -7.73 0.05 -1.45
CA HIS A 360 -7.21 -0.68 -0.30
C HIS A 360 -8.30 -0.94 0.76
N ILE A 361 -9.23 0.01 0.98
CA ILE A 361 -10.40 -0.20 1.84
C ILE A 361 -11.26 -1.34 1.29
N ARG A 362 -11.63 -1.29 0.01
CA ARG A 362 -12.41 -2.36 -0.64
C ARG A 362 -11.71 -3.70 -0.61
N PHE A 363 -10.38 -3.71 -0.70
CA PHE A 363 -9.60 -4.93 -0.61
C PHE A 363 -9.62 -5.48 0.81
N ALA A 364 -9.52 -4.65 1.84
CA ALA A 364 -9.74 -5.08 3.22
C ALA A 364 -11.15 -5.69 3.39
N ASP A 365 -12.21 -5.04 2.89
CA ASP A 365 -13.58 -5.59 2.95
C ASP A 365 -13.67 -7.01 2.36
N PHE A 366 -12.96 -7.25 1.24
CA PHE A 366 -12.89 -8.58 0.63
C PHE A 366 -12.19 -9.62 1.53
N TRP A 367 -11.09 -9.24 2.19
CA TRP A 367 -10.40 -10.11 3.15
C TRP A 367 -11.32 -10.52 4.30
N TYR A 368 -11.97 -9.56 4.97
CA TYR A 368 -12.84 -9.84 6.11
C TYR A 368 -14.11 -10.60 5.73
N SER A 369 -14.75 -10.27 4.60
CA SER A 369 -15.95 -10.99 4.13
C SER A 369 -15.68 -12.44 3.72
N SER A 370 -14.44 -12.75 3.34
CA SER A 370 -14.05 -14.09 2.86
C SER A 370 -13.36 -14.95 3.92
N ASN A 371 -13.46 -14.58 5.20
CA ASN A 371 -12.80 -15.31 6.29
C ASN A 371 -13.76 -16.26 7.02
N GLY A 372 -13.56 -17.57 6.83
CA GLY A 372 -14.35 -18.61 7.51
C GLY A 372 -13.93 -18.86 8.96
N GLN A 373 -12.85 -18.23 9.44
CA GLN A 373 -12.26 -18.50 10.76
C GLN A 373 -12.84 -17.62 11.89
N PHE A 374 -13.63 -16.58 11.57
CA PHE A 374 -14.28 -15.72 12.57
C PHE A 374 -15.55 -16.36 13.15
N THR A 375 -15.39 -17.50 13.83
CA THR A 375 -16.50 -18.30 14.37
C THR A 375 -17.38 -17.54 15.36
N ASP A 376 -16.80 -16.60 16.11
CA ASP A 376 -17.52 -15.83 17.14
C ASP A 376 -18.21 -14.60 16.53
N LEU A 377 -17.97 -14.33 15.24
CA LEU A 377 -18.41 -13.12 14.53
C LEU A 377 -19.24 -13.45 13.28
N GLN A 378 -19.78 -14.66 13.16
CA GLN A 378 -20.53 -15.11 11.96
C GLN A 378 -21.66 -14.16 11.53
N ALA A 379 -22.31 -13.50 12.50
CA ALA A 379 -23.32 -12.47 12.22
C ALA A 379 -22.70 -11.21 11.58
N TYR A 380 -21.60 -10.69 12.14
CA TYR A 380 -20.88 -9.51 11.64
C TYR A 380 -20.28 -9.75 10.25
N THR A 381 -19.67 -10.92 10.01
CA THR A 381 -19.12 -11.27 8.69
C THR A 381 -20.20 -11.34 7.62
N SER A 382 -21.40 -11.81 8.00
CA SER A 382 -22.55 -11.86 7.11
C SER A 382 -23.11 -10.49 6.77
N GLU A 383 -23.04 -9.52 7.68
CA GLU A 383 -23.41 -8.12 7.42
C GLU A 383 -22.39 -7.41 6.54
N ILE A 384 -21.09 -7.57 6.80
CA ILE A 384 -20.01 -7.05 5.93
C ILE A 384 -20.17 -7.58 4.50
N ALA A 385 -20.45 -8.88 4.37
CA ALA A 385 -20.75 -9.48 3.07
C ALA A 385 -21.98 -8.84 2.41
N LYS A 386 -23.06 -8.57 3.15
CA LYS A 386 -24.25 -7.89 2.60
C LYS A 386 -23.94 -6.44 2.17
N ASP A 387 -23.27 -5.66 3.01
CA ASP A 387 -22.97 -4.24 2.80
C ASP A 387 -22.00 -4.01 1.64
N ALA A 388 -21.03 -4.92 1.46
CA ALA A 388 -20.15 -4.93 0.30
C ALA A 388 -20.88 -5.34 -1.00
N GLY A 389 -22.20 -5.57 -0.97
CA GLY A 389 -23.00 -6.08 -2.09
C GLY A 389 -22.71 -7.56 -2.40
N LEU A 390 -22.04 -8.27 -1.50
CA LEU A 390 -21.61 -9.66 -1.64
C LEU A 390 -22.71 -10.64 -1.22
N GLN A 391 -23.89 -10.59 -1.85
CA GLN A 391 -24.63 -11.83 -2.16
C GLN A 391 -24.05 -12.46 -3.43
N MET A 392 -22.73 -12.56 -3.49
CA MET A 392 -22.00 -12.78 -4.71
C MET A 392 -20.93 -13.83 -4.43
N ASN A 393 -20.98 -14.91 -5.20
CA ASN A 393 -19.94 -15.92 -5.16
C ASN A 393 -18.56 -15.29 -5.46
N PRO A 394 -17.47 -15.94 -5.08
CA PRO A 394 -16.09 -15.44 -5.18
C PRO A 394 -15.72 -14.81 -6.53
N GLN A 395 -16.25 -15.38 -7.62
CA GLN A 395 -16.01 -14.92 -8.97
C GLN A 395 -16.58 -13.53 -9.23
N LYS A 396 -17.73 -13.21 -8.65
CA LYS A 396 -18.34 -11.88 -8.73
C LYS A 396 -17.65 -10.87 -7.81
N ALA A 397 -17.18 -11.28 -6.63
CA ALA A 397 -16.34 -10.45 -5.75
C ALA A 397 -15.02 -10.06 -6.44
N PHE A 398 -14.38 -11.02 -7.10
CA PHE A 398 -13.19 -10.76 -7.92
C PHE A 398 -13.49 -9.88 -9.15
N GLN A 399 -14.63 -10.06 -9.84
CA GLN A 399 -15.03 -9.16 -10.91
C GLN A 399 -15.28 -7.73 -10.42
N TRP A 400 -15.86 -7.59 -9.21
CA TRP A 400 -16.04 -6.30 -8.55
C TRP A 400 -14.70 -5.64 -8.19
N LEU A 401 -13.72 -6.40 -7.69
CA LEU A 401 -12.34 -5.91 -7.51
C LEU A 401 -11.71 -5.55 -8.87
N GLY A 402 -11.81 -6.45 -9.85
CA GLY A 402 -11.27 -6.37 -11.21
C GLY A 402 -11.77 -5.20 -12.05
N THR A 403 -12.91 -4.63 -11.68
CA THR A 403 -13.52 -3.46 -12.33
C THR A 403 -13.18 -2.15 -11.64
N GLY A 404 -12.43 -2.21 -10.52
CA GLY A 404 -12.22 -1.13 -9.57
C GLY A 404 -10.86 -0.40 -9.62
N GLY A 405 -10.00 -0.64 -10.61
CA GLY A 405 -8.82 0.20 -10.88
C GLY A 405 -7.44 -0.39 -10.56
N PHE A 406 -7.21 -1.66 -10.91
CA PHE A 406 -5.87 -2.26 -10.95
C PHE A 406 -4.87 -1.47 -11.79
N THR A 407 -5.34 -0.60 -12.68
CA THR A 407 -4.49 0.25 -13.53
C THR A 407 -3.74 1.36 -12.79
N ASN A 408 -4.11 1.67 -11.54
CA ASN A 408 -3.76 2.95 -10.91
C ASN A 408 -3.01 2.85 -9.58
N ASP A 409 -2.93 1.69 -8.93
CA ASP A 409 -2.15 1.57 -7.68
C ASP A 409 -0.65 1.67 -7.99
N THR A 410 -0.19 0.87 -8.95
CA THR A 410 1.12 1.00 -9.59
C THR A 410 0.92 1.41 -11.06
N THR A 411 1.27 2.65 -11.42
CA THR A 411 1.12 3.14 -12.79
C THR A 411 1.84 2.23 -13.78
N GLY A 412 1.10 1.72 -14.76
CA GLY A 412 1.67 0.87 -15.82
C GLY A 412 1.77 -0.63 -15.48
N GLN A 413 1.30 -1.08 -14.32
CA GLN A 413 1.28 -2.50 -13.93
C GLN A 413 -0.11 -2.92 -13.41
N ALA A 414 -0.50 -4.17 -13.67
CA ALA A 414 -1.71 -4.76 -13.11
C ALA A 414 -1.43 -5.34 -11.72
N GLY A 415 -1.70 -4.55 -10.67
CA GLY A 415 -1.48 -5.01 -9.30
C GLY A 415 -2.10 -4.09 -8.25
N ILE A 416 -2.18 -4.59 -7.01
CA ILE A 416 -2.61 -3.84 -5.83
C ILE A 416 -1.85 -4.32 -4.59
N GLY A 417 -1.39 -3.41 -3.73
CA GLY A 417 -0.87 -3.75 -2.40
C GLY A 417 0.32 -4.71 -2.42
N GLY A 418 1.17 -4.65 -3.46
CA GLY A 418 2.32 -5.55 -3.65
C GLY A 418 2.00 -6.90 -4.31
N LEU A 419 0.74 -7.14 -4.69
CA LEU A 419 0.30 -8.32 -5.44
C LEU A 419 0.03 -7.98 -6.90
N ASP A 420 0.47 -8.84 -7.81
CA ASP A 420 0.00 -8.79 -9.19
C ASP A 420 -1.40 -9.46 -9.32
N LEU A 421 -2.00 -9.39 -10.50
CA LEU A 421 -3.34 -9.95 -10.72
C LEU A 421 -3.37 -11.48 -10.52
N ALA A 422 -2.29 -12.18 -10.89
CA ALA A 422 -2.21 -13.63 -10.74
C ALA A 422 -2.18 -14.04 -9.27
N GLY A 423 -1.36 -13.37 -8.44
CA GLY A 423 -1.30 -13.57 -7.00
C GLY A 423 -2.66 -13.31 -6.34
N LEU A 424 -3.37 -12.25 -6.75
CA LEU A 424 -4.72 -11.99 -6.25
C LEU A 424 -5.73 -13.09 -6.61
N LYS A 425 -5.67 -13.62 -7.84
CA LYS A 425 -6.52 -14.76 -8.24
C LYS A 425 -6.22 -15.98 -7.37
N GLN A 426 -4.96 -16.21 -7.02
CA GLN A 426 -4.55 -17.31 -6.17
C GLN A 426 -4.97 -17.13 -4.70
N ILE A 427 -4.87 -15.92 -4.13
CA ILE A 427 -5.42 -15.61 -2.80
C ILE A 427 -6.94 -15.84 -2.78
N THR A 428 -7.64 -15.42 -3.84
CA THR A 428 -9.08 -15.70 -3.97
C THR A 428 -9.38 -17.21 -3.94
N GLN A 429 -8.51 -18.06 -4.52
CA GLN A 429 -8.65 -19.52 -4.42
C GLN A 429 -8.40 -20.02 -2.98
N LYS A 430 -7.47 -19.44 -2.22
CA LYS A 430 -7.27 -19.79 -0.80
C LYS A 430 -8.46 -19.40 0.07
N PHE A 431 -9.17 -18.32 -0.26
CA PHE A 431 -10.34 -17.90 0.51
C PHE A 431 -11.59 -18.69 0.17
N THR A 432 -11.68 -19.27 -1.03
CA THR A 432 -12.96 -19.70 -1.57
C THR A 432 -12.92 -21.08 -2.20
N ARG A 433 -14.00 -21.85 -2.04
CA ARG A 433 -14.11 -23.20 -2.62
C ARG A 433 -14.47 -23.07 -4.10
N GLY A 434 -13.49 -22.74 -4.96
CA GLY A 434 -13.71 -22.73 -6.41
C GLY A 434 -12.57 -22.12 -7.23
N ALA A 435 -12.41 -22.61 -8.46
CA ALA A 435 -11.43 -22.09 -9.40
C ALA A 435 -11.75 -20.64 -9.82
N VAL A 436 -10.70 -19.81 -9.90
CA VAL A 436 -10.79 -18.43 -10.40
C VAL A 436 -10.34 -18.40 -11.85
N ASN A 437 -11.30 -18.21 -12.74
CA ASN A 437 -11.08 -18.24 -14.19
C ASN A 437 -10.51 -16.92 -14.73
N TRP A 438 -9.78 -17.01 -15.84
CA TRP A 438 -9.33 -15.87 -16.65
C TRP A 438 -10.41 -15.52 -17.69
N GLN A 439 -10.83 -14.24 -17.75
CA GLN A 439 -11.80 -13.82 -18.78
C GLN A 439 -11.19 -13.90 -20.17
N LEU A 440 -9.87 -13.71 -20.29
CA LEU A 440 -9.13 -13.91 -21.54
C LEU A 440 -9.36 -15.29 -22.17
N ASN A 441 -9.52 -16.35 -21.37
CA ASN A 441 -9.73 -17.71 -21.89
C ASN A 441 -11.07 -17.86 -22.64
N LYS A 442 -12.04 -16.94 -22.45
CA LYS A 442 -13.35 -16.99 -23.10
C LYS A 442 -13.34 -16.45 -24.52
N TYR A 443 -12.28 -15.75 -24.93
CA TYR A 443 -12.22 -15.03 -26.19
C TYR A 443 -10.91 -15.35 -26.93
N ASN A 444 -10.96 -15.38 -28.25
CA ASN A 444 -9.77 -15.57 -29.09
C ASN A 444 -9.50 -14.39 -30.02
N ARG A 445 -10.31 -13.32 -29.92
CA ARG A 445 -10.12 -12.06 -30.63
C ARG A 445 -10.42 -10.87 -29.72
N PHE A 446 -9.54 -9.89 -29.73
CA PHE A 446 -9.57 -8.70 -28.88
C PHE A 446 -9.49 -7.42 -29.70
N LYS A 447 -10.23 -6.40 -29.28
CA LYS A 447 -10.23 -5.08 -29.91
C LYS A 447 -10.28 -3.99 -28.85
N LEU A 448 -9.43 -2.98 -29.00
CA LEU A 448 -9.46 -1.77 -28.17
C LEU A 448 -10.83 -1.07 -28.27
N ASN A 449 -11.37 -0.68 -27.12
CA ASN A 449 -12.65 -0.01 -26.95
C ASN A 449 -12.49 1.32 -26.21
N LEU A 450 -12.25 2.37 -26.99
CA LEU A 450 -12.18 3.76 -26.52
C LEU A 450 -13.49 4.52 -26.75
N ARG A 451 -14.60 3.83 -27.04
CA ARG A 451 -15.90 4.51 -27.19
C ARG A 451 -16.26 5.20 -25.88
N ASN A 452 -16.75 6.44 -26.00
CA ASN A 452 -17.12 7.32 -24.88
C ASN A 452 -15.99 7.55 -23.86
N ALA A 453 -14.74 7.38 -24.29
CA ALA A 453 -13.58 7.74 -23.49
C ALA A 453 -13.08 9.13 -23.90
N THR A 454 -12.75 9.96 -22.92
CA THR A 454 -12.14 11.26 -23.13
C THR A 454 -10.64 11.09 -23.11
N ARG A 455 -9.93 11.61 -24.12
CA ARG A 455 -8.47 11.63 -24.13
C ARG A 455 -8.00 12.72 -23.16
N GLY A 456 -7.00 12.40 -22.36
CA GLY A 456 -6.39 13.32 -21.41
C GLY A 456 -4.90 13.05 -21.25
N HIS A 457 -4.38 13.51 -20.12
CA HIS A 457 -2.98 13.44 -19.76
C HIS A 457 -2.83 12.89 -18.35
N ALA A 458 -1.67 12.28 -18.08
CA ALA A 458 -1.30 11.76 -16.77
C ALA A 458 0.17 12.11 -16.50
N PRO A 459 0.52 12.60 -15.29
CA PRO A 459 1.90 12.82 -14.93
C PRO A 459 2.59 11.49 -14.63
N LEU A 460 3.84 11.37 -15.08
CA LEU A 460 4.78 10.35 -14.64
C LEU A 460 5.90 11.01 -13.86
N PHE A 461 6.24 10.42 -12.72
CA PHE A 461 7.20 10.97 -11.76
C PHE A 461 8.50 10.18 -11.81
N GLU A 462 9.51 10.74 -12.47
CA GLU A 462 10.80 10.07 -12.66
C GLU A 462 11.97 11.04 -12.52
N ASN A 463 12.95 10.69 -11.68
CA ASN A 463 14.23 11.41 -11.50
C ASN A 463 14.05 12.93 -11.27
N GLY A 464 13.10 13.31 -10.41
CA GLY A 464 12.82 14.71 -10.07
C GLY A 464 12.12 15.52 -11.17
N ARG A 465 11.57 14.86 -12.20
CA ARG A 465 10.86 15.50 -13.30
C ARG A 465 9.49 14.88 -13.50
N ILE A 466 8.55 15.71 -13.96
CA ILE A 466 7.25 15.25 -14.44
C ILE A 466 7.29 15.16 -15.97
N THR A 467 7.12 13.94 -16.49
CA THR A 467 6.74 13.74 -17.90
C THR A 467 5.24 13.51 -17.99
N VAL A 468 4.67 13.67 -19.18
CA VAL A 468 3.22 13.57 -19.38
C VAL A 468 2.92 12.50 -20.41
N ASP A 469 2.25 11.45 -19.96
CA ASP A 469 1.74 10.40 -20.83
C ASP A 469 0.30 10.67 -21.25
N ALA A 470 -0.09 10.08 -22.38
CA ALA A 470 -1.48 10.09 -22.80
C ALA A 470 -2.32 9.20 -21.88
N SER A 471 -3.53 9.64 -21.57
CA SER A 471 -4.50 8.86 -20.80
C SER A 471 -5.88 8.86 -21.46
N TYR A 472 -6.72 7.92 -21.06
CA TYR A 472 -8.13 7.87 -21.41
C TYR A 472 -8.98 7.77 -20.15
N THR A 473 -10.03 8.57 -20.04
CA THR A 473 -10.96 8.55 -18.91
C THR A 473 -12.36 8.15 -19.37
N ARG A 474 -13.03 7.29 -18.60
CA ARG A 474 -14.42 6.88 -18.85
C ARG A 474 -15.12 6.61 -17.52
N GLY A 475 -16.00 7.53 -17.11
CA GLY A 475 -16.55 7.54 -15.76
C GLY A 475 -15.42 7.68 -14.72
N GLN A 476 -15.37 6.77 -13.74
CA GLN A 476 -14.34 6.73 -12.69
C GLN A 476 -13.08 5.93 -13.09
N LYS A 477 -13.02 5.41 -14.33
CA LYS A 477 -11.89 4.62 -14.84
C LYS A 477 -10.93 5.52 -15.61
N THR A 478 -9.64 5.33 -15.36
CA THR A 478 -8.55 6.04 -16.03
C THR A 478 -7.55 5.02 -16.51
N LEU A 479 -7.29 5.00 -17.82
CA LEU A 479 -6.25 4.21 -18.46
C LEU A 479 -5.08 5.14 -18.79
N VAL A 480 -3.98 5.01 -18.06
CA VAL A 480 -2.72 5.70 -18.38
C VAL A 480 -1.95 4.81 -19.36
N LEU A 481 -1.54 5.37 -20.51
CA LEU A 481 -0.77 4.65 -21.52
C LEU A 481 0.72 4.62 -21.13
N SER A 482 1.02 3.95 -20.02
CA SER A 482 2.38 3.72 -19.54
C SER A 482 2.63 2.23 -19.27
N GLY A 483 3.90 1.83 -19.19
CA GLY A 483 4.31 0.46 -18.86
C GLY A 483 3.64 -0.64 -19.70
N MET A 484 3.13 -1.67 -19.03
CA MET A 484 2.47 -2.81 -19.68
C MET A 484 1.17 -2.40 -20.39
N TYR A 485 0.45 -1.41 -19.89
CA TYR A 485 -0.77 -0.93 -20.54
C TYR A 485 -0.47 -0.25 -21.88
N ALA A 486 0.58 0.58 -21.95
CA ALA A 486 1.03 1.17 -23.20
C ALA A 486 1.37 0.09 -24.24
N LEU A 487 2.18 -0.89 -23.83
CA LEU A 487 2.61 -1.99 -24.69
C LEU A 487 1.42 -2.80 -25.22
N VAL A 488 0.49 -3.20 -24.34
CA VAL A 488 -0.69 -3.97 -24.75
C VAL A 488 -1.58 -3.16 -25.69
N VAL A 489 -1.79 -1.87 -25.41
CA VAL A 489 -2.56 -0.99 -26.30
C VAL A 489 -1.89 -0.87 -27.67
N GLU A 490 -0.57 -0.75 -27.72
CA GLU A 490 0.20 -0.69 -28.96
C GLU A 490 0.09 -1.99 -29.77
N VAL A 491 0.33 -3.14 -29.14
CA VAL A 491 0.17 -4.47 -29.76
C VAL A 491 -1.25 -4.64 -30.30
N LEU A 492 -2.26 -4.19 -29.55
CA LEU A 492 -3.66 -4.26 -29.97
C LEU A 492 -3.99 -3.35 -31.14
N LYS A 493 -3.14 -2.44 -31.60
CA LYS A 493 -3.40 -1.66 -32.82
C LYS A 493 -3.30 -2.56 -34.05
N THR A 494 -2.30 -3.43 -34.11
CA THR A 494 -1.99 -4.31 -35.25
C THR A 494 -2.50 -5.74 -35.04
N HIS A 495 -2.32 -6.31 -33.86
CA HIS A 495 -2.65 -7.71 -33.55
C HIS A 495 -4.01 -7.80 -32.85
N LYS A 496 -4.90 -8.68 -33.34
CA LYS A 496 -6.27 -8.82 -32.82
C LYS A 496 -6.60 -10.22 -32.33
N THR A 497 -5.83 -11.24 -32.71
CA THR A 497 -6.11 -12.62 -32.30
C THR A 497 -5.24 -12.99 -31.10
N ALA A 498 -5.76 -13.85 -30.21
CA ALA A 498 -5.03 -14.35 -29.04
C ALA A 498 -3.60 -14.78 -29.36
N GLN A 499 -3.44 -15.63 -30.39
CA GLN A 499 -2.14 -16.12 -30.86
C GLN A 499 -1.23 -14.98 -31.33
N SER A 500 -1.72 -14.11 -32.22
CA SER A 500 -0.91 -13.01 -32.76
C SER A 500 -0.46 -12.01 -31.69
N ILE A 501 -1.28 -11.78 -30.66
CA ILE A 501 -0.96 -10.92 -29.51
C ILE A 501 0.13 -11.57 -28.66
N TYR A 502 -0.01 -12.87 -28.35
CA TYR A 502 0.99 -13.61 -27.60
C TYR A 502 2.35 -13.62 -28.32
N GLU A 503 2.36 -13.91 -29.63
CA GLU A 503 3.57 -13.91 -30.46
C GLU A 503 4.23 -12.53 -30.52
N ALA A 504 3.44 -11.46 -30.65
CA ALA A 504 3.96 -10.09 -30.65
C ALA A 504 4.59 -9.71 -29.31
N LEU A 505 3.95 -10.05 -28.19
CA LEU A 505 4.49 -9.81 -26.84
C LEU A 505 5.77 -10.62 -26.61
N HIS A 506 5.77 -11.89 -26.99
CA HIS A 506 6.95 -12.75 -26.88
C HIS A 506 8.12 -12.18 -27.69
N HIS A 507 7.88 -11.78 -28.94
CA HIS A 507 8.90 -11.17 -29.80
C HIS A 507 9.44 -9.86 -29.21
N TYR A 508 8.56 -8.98 -28.72
CA TYR A 508 8.94 -7.73 -28.08
C TYR A 508 9.89 -7.97 -26.90
N PHE A 509 9.54 -8.86 -25.98
CA PHE A 509 10.37 -9.11 -24.80
C PHE A 509 11.62 -9.93 -25.09
N GLN A 510 11.63 -10.77 -26.13
CA GLN A 510 12.82 -11.50 -26.56
C GLN A 510 13.94 -10.55 -27.03
N GLN A 511 13.57 -9.38 -27.57
CA GLN A 511 14.50 -8.33 -27.97
C GLN A 511 14.94 -7.42 -26.82
N ARG A 512 14.28 -7.50 -25.66
CA ARG A 512 14.49 -6.63 -24.49
C ARG A 512 15.16 -7.36 -23.33
N ARG A 513 16.36 -7.89 -23.60
CA ARG A 513 17.18 -8.58 -22.57
C ARG A 513 17.66 -7.64 -21.46
N ASP A 514 17.58 -6.33 -21.66
CA ASP A 514 17.89 -5.27 -20.69
C ASP A 514 16.97 -5.28 -19.47
N LEU A 515 15.77 -5.88 -19.58
CA LEU A 515 14.76 -5.85 -18.52
C LEU A 515 15.05 -6.78 -17.32
N GLY A 516 16.07 -7.66 -17.42
CA GLY A 516 16.57 -8.47 -16.29
C GLY A 516 15.59 -9.50 -15.71
N ALA A 517 14.40 -9.67 -16.29
CA ALA A 517 13.37 -10.62 -15.84
C ALA A 517 13.20 -11.78 -16.84
N PRO A 518 12.79 -12.99 -16.39
CA PRO A 518 12.50 -14.10 -17.29
C PRO A 518 11.43 -13.73 -18.33
N LEU A 519 11.65 -14.10 -19.58
CA LEU A 519 10.77 -13.79 -20.71
C LEU A 519 9.31 -14.19 -20.45
N GLN A 520 9.10 -15.40 -19.90
CA GLN A 520 7.77 -15.92 -19.60
C GLN A 520 7.04 -15.06 -18.56
N LEU A 521 7.74 -14.52 -17.56
CA LEU A 521 7.18 -13.63 -16.55
C LEU A 521 6.74 -12.30 -17.16
N LEU A 522 7.56 -11.71 -18.02
CA LEU A 522 7.23 -10.46 -18.72
C LEU A 522 6.01 -10.60 -19.63
N VAL A 523 5.95 -11.69 -20.41
CA VAL A 523 4.76 -12.01 -21.23
C VAL A 523 3.55 -12.22 -20.33
N HIS A 524 3.70 -12.92 -19.21
CA HIS A 524 2.61 -13.15 -18.27
C HIS A 524 2.06 -11.83 -17.68
N HIS A 525 2.94 -10.89 -17.28
CA HIS A 525 2.52 -9.55 -16.82
C HIS A 525 1.78 -8.75 -17.90
N ALA A 526 2.20 -8.84 -19.17
CA ALA A 526 1.47 -8.20 -20.26
C ALA A 526 0.08 -8.84 -20.49
N LEU A 527 -0.06 -10.16 -20.33
CA LEU A 527 -1.35 -10.82 -20.38
C LEU A 527 -2.25 -10.46 -19.19
N GLN A 528 -1.68 -10.24 -17.99
CA GLN A 528 -2.42 -9.67 -16.87
C GLN A 528 -2.95 -8.27 -17.17
N ALA A 529 -2.13 -7.41 -17.79
CA ALA A 529 -2.59 -6.09 -18.24
C ALA A 529 -3.74 -6.20 -19.25
N LEU A 530 -3.68 -7.15 -20.20
CA LEU A 530 -4.77 -7.41 -21.14
C LEU A 530 -6.05 -7.90 -20.45
N GLU A 531 -5.94 -8.77 -19.43
CA GLU A 531 -7.07 -9.23 -18.60
C GLU A 531 -7.71 -8.04 -17.86
N VAL A 532 -6.92 -7.14 -17.27
CA VAL A 532 -7.45 -5.91 -16.63
C VAL A 532 -8.15 -5.02 -17.65
N LEU A 533 -7.55 -4.78 -18.81
CA LEU A 533 -8.17 -3.95 -19.86
C LEU A 533 -9.49 -4.56 -20.35
N LEU A 534 -9.59 -5.88 -20.42
CA LEU A 534 -10.83 -6.58 -20.74
C LEU A 534 -11.88 -6.41 -19.64
N LEU A 535 -11.51 -6.66 -18.38
CA LEU A 535 -12.39 -6.54 -17.20
C LEU A 535 -12.92 -5.11 -17.03
N GLU A 536 -12.09 -4.11 -17.28
CA GLU A 536 -12.47 -2.70 -17.19
C GLU A 536 -13.20 -2.18 -18.43
N GLY A 537 -13.30 -2.99 -19.49
CA GLY A 537 -13.99 -2.67 -20.74
C GLY A 537 -13.19 -1.77 -21.69
N TRP A 538 -11.91 -1.54 -21.43
CA TRP A 538 -10.98 -0.87 -22.36
C TRP A 538 -10.67 -1.75 -23.57
N VAL A 539 -10.85 -3.06 -23.45
CA VAL A 539 -10.76 -4.05 -24.51
C VAL A 539 -12.06 -4.85 -24.58
N GLN A 540 -12.52 -5.15 -25.79
CA GLN A 540 -13.65 -6.05 -26.05
C GLN A 540 -13.13 -7.39 -26.57
N GLY A 541 -13.56 -8.47 -25.93
CA GLY A 541 -13.35 -9.85 -26.37
C GLY A 541 -14.47 -10.33 -27.29
N SER A 542 -14.13 -11.13 -28.29
CA SER A 542 -15.08 -11.80 -29.19
C SER A 542 -14.56 -13.19 -29.57
N VAL A 543 -15.47 -14.08 -29.99
CA VAL A 543 -15.11 -15.41 -30.50
C VAL A 543 -15.10 -15.37 -32.03
N LYS A 544 -14.00 -15.82 -32.63
CA LYS A 544 -13.86 -16.07 -34.06
C LYS A 544 -13.63 -17.58 -34.27
N PRO A 545 -14.55 -18.30 -34.94
CA PRO A 545 -14.41 -19.73 -35.20
C PRO A 545 -13.09 -20.08 -35.89
N GLY A 546 -12.51 -21.23 -35.54
CA GLY A 546 -11.27 -21.74 -36.13
C GLY A 546 -9.96 -21.12 -35.62
N LEU A 547 -10.01 -20.17 -34.67
CA LEU A 547 -8.81 -19.59 -34.06
C LEU A 547 -8.54 -20.15 -32.65
N PRO A 548 -7.27 -20.33 -32.25
CA PRO A 548 -6.90 -20.82 -30.93
C PRO A 548 -7.17 -19.79 -29.83
N TYR A 549 -7.45 -20.29 -28.63
CA TYR A 549 -7.64 -19.49 -27.40
C TYR A 549 -6.34 -19.39 -26.60
N LEU A 550 -6.24 -18.37 -25.74
CA LEU A 550 -5.27 -18.40 -24.64
C LEU A 550 -5.71 -19.46 -23.61
N LYS A 551 -4.72 -20.08 -22.97
CA LYS A 551 -4.93 -21.04 -21.87
C LYS A 551 -4.17 -20.55 -20.65
N LEU A 552 -4.74 -19.56 -19.96
CA LEU A 552 -4.19 -19.05 -18.71
C LEU A 552 -4.82 -19.79 -17.54
N GLU A 553 -3.99 -20.24 -16.61
CA GLU A 553 -4.43 -20.96 -15.43
C GLU A 553 -3.87 -20.27 -14.18
N THR A 554 -4.60 -20.36 -13.08
CA THR A 554 -4.13 -19.92 -11.76
C THR A 554 -3.88 -21.19 -10.95
N PRO A 555 -2.62 -21.49 -10.59
CA PRO A 555 -2.31 -22.70 -9.85
C PRO A 555 -2.87 -22.62 -8.43
N GLU A 556 -3.30 -23.75 -7.86
CA GLU A 556 -3.66 -23.82 -6.43
C GLU A 556 -2.41 -23.66 -5.55
N GLU A 557 -1.31 -24.31 -5.96
CA GLU A 557 0.01 -24.25 -5.33
C GLU A 557 1.01 -23.58 -6.27
N GLY A 558 1.50 -22.41 -5.88
CA GLY A 558 2.43 -21.58 -6.65
C GLY A 558 3.81 -21.53 -6.01
N GLN A 559 4.71 -20.74 -6.61
CA GLN A 559 6.02 -20.47 -6.01
C GLN A 559 5.97 -19.35 -4.96
N ILE A 560 5.00 -18.44 -5.09
CA ILE A 560 4.83 -17.25 -4.23
C ILE A 560 3.70 -17.47 -3.22
N ILE A 561 2.58 -18.09 -3.62
CA ILE A 561 1.50 -18.45 -2.70
C ILE A 561 1.36 -19.96 -2.71
N HIS A 562 1.41 -20.57 -1.52
CA HIS A 562 1.34 -22.01 -1.36
C HIS A 562 0.85 -22.37 0.04
N THR A 563 0.45 -23.61 0.23
CA THR A 563 0.22 -24.15 1.58
C THR A 563 1.52 -24.08 2.38
N ASN A 564 1.43 -23.75 3.66
CA ASN A 564 2.62 -23.58 4.50
C ASN A 564 3.43 -24.87 4.57
N ARG A 565 4.76 -24.74 4.56
CA ARG A 565 5.71 -25.86 4.50
C ARG A 565 6.70 -25.87 5.66
N ASP A 566 6.53 -24.97 6.62
CA ASP A 566 7.44 -24.74 7.75
C ASP A 566 7.13 -25.66 8.94
#